data_AF-A0A7S3QHI0-F1
#
_entry.id   AF-A0A7S3QHI0-F1
#
_cell.length_a   1.000
_cell.length_b   1.000
_cell.length_c   1.000
_cell.angle_alpha   90.00
_cell.angle_beta   90.00
_cell.angle_gamma   90.00
#
_symmetry.space_group_name_H-M   'P 1'
#
loop_
_entity.id
_entity.type
_entity.pdbx_description
1 polymer ?
#
loop_
_entity_poly.entity_id
_entity_poly.type
_entity_poly.pdbx_seq_one_letter_code
_entity_poly.pdbx_strand_id
1 'polypeptide(L)'
;MNLLKPSPNINYDFVCSVYGGFTLLGIVLYILETCVFRKYNDDASVSGELSTTSNASLKEIAESTEGLYLIFSPFFPCLLWALFVRREWCELAGVKEKRD
;
A
#
# COMPACT_ATOMS: atom_id res chain seq x y z
N MET A 1 23.78 14.46 9.62
CA MET A 1 23.54 13.15 8.97
C MET A 1 22.73 13.41 7.71
N ASN A 2 23.27 13.13 6.53
CA ASN A 2 22.53 13.32 5.27
C ASN A 2 21.61 12.12 5.04
N LEU A 3 20.44 12.15 5.66
CA LEU A 3 19.41 11.10 5.54
C LEU A 3 18.86 10.95 4.12
N LEU A 4 19.15 11.88 3.22
CA LEU A 4 18.70 11.86 1.82
C LEU A 4 19.80 11.43 0.84
N LYS A 5 21.07 11.41 1.28
CA LYS A 5 22.18 11.07 0.40
C LYS A 5 22.12 9.58 0.03
N PRO A 6 22.02 9.22 -1.26
CA PRO A 6 22.00 7.84 -1.67
C PRO A 6 23.34 7.16 -1.40
N SER A 7 23.29 5.94 -0.89
CA SER A 7 24.46 5.08 -0.68
C SER A 7 24.78 4.33 -1.97
N PRO A 8 26.03 4.38 -2.47
CA PRO A 8 26.42 3.73 -3.72
C PRO A 8 26.36 2.20 -3.69
N ASN A 9 26.22 1.58 -2.51
CA ASN A 9 26.13 0.12 -2.35
C ASN A 9 24.68 -0.41 -2.28
N ILE A 10 23.67 0.46 -2.32
CA ILE A 10 22.27 0.05 -2.18
C ILE A 10 21.57 0.15 -3.53
N ASN A 11 20.90 -0.94 -3.94
CA ASN A 11 20.05 -0.93 -5.11
C ASN A 11 18.67 -0.33 -4.77
N TYR A 12 18.46 0.94 -5.10
CA TYR A 12 17.22 1.66 -4.83
C TYR A 12 16.03 1.19 -5.69
N ASP A 13 16.25 0.44 -6.78
CA ASP A 13 15.20 -0.19 -7.59
C ASP A 13 14.52 -1.31 -6.82
N PHE A 14 15.31 -2.16 -6.19
CA PHE A 14 14.80 -3.23 -5.34
C PHE A 14 14.04 -2.64 -4.13
N VAL A 15 14.64 -1.65 -3.46
CA VAL A 15 14.03 -0.98 -2.30
C VAL A 15 12.69 -0.37 -2.66
N CYS A 16 12.62 0.46 -3.70
CA CYS A 16 11.37 1.09 -4.13
C CYS A 16 10.32 0.06 -4.56
N SER A 17 10.73 -1.03 -5.23
CA SER A 17 9.82 -2.10 -5.65
C SER A 17 9.17 -2.80 -4.46
N VAL A 18 9.95 -3.18 -3.45
CA VAL A 18 9.43 -3.87 -2.26
C VAL A 18 8.50 -2.97 -1.46
N TYR A 19 8.93 -1.75 -1.13
CA TYR A 19 8.09 -0.79 -0.40
C TYR A 19 6.85 -0.40 -1.22
N GLY A 20 6.99 -0.29 -2.54
CA GLY A 20 5.89 0.00 -3.45
C GLY A 20 4.86 -1.12 -3.48
N GLY A 21 5.31 -2.37 -3.55
CA GLY A 21 4.46 -3.56 -3.53
C GLY A 21 3.64 -3.66 -2.24
N PHE A 22 4.26 -3.49 -1.08
CA PHE A 22 3.54 -3.53 0.21
C PHE A 22 2.60 -2.33 0.41
N THR A 23 2.98 -1.15 -0.08
CA THR A 23 2.11 0.02 -0.04
C THR A 23 0.90 -0.16 -0.97
N LEU A 24 1.11 -0.69 -2.18
CA LEU A 24 0.04 -1.02 -3.11
C LEU A 24 -0.90 -2.08 -2.51
N LEU A 25 -0.35 -3.11 -1.86
CA LEU A 25 -1.13 -4.13 -1.17
C LEU A 25 -2.00 -3.50 -0.06
N GLY A 26 -1.44 -2.60 0.74
CA GLY A 26 -2.19 -1.85 1.75
C GLY A 26 -3.30 -0.98 1.16
N ILE A 27 -3.05 -0.30 0.03
CA ILE A 27 -4.07 0.47 -0.70
C ILE A 27 -5.17 -0.45 -1.23
N VAL A 28 -4.81 -1.60 -1.81
CA VAL A 28 -5.79 -2.58 -2.30
C VAL A 28 -6.66 -3.08 -1.17
N LEU A 29 -6.09 -3.40 0.00
CA LEU A 29 -6.86 -3.80 1.19
C LEU A 29 -7.78 -2.69 1.69
N TYR A 30 -7.30 -1.44 1.73
CA TYR A 30 -8.13 -0.28 2.10
C TYR A 30 -9.29 -0.04 1.12
N ILE A 31 -9.04 -0.18 -0.19
CA ILE A 31 -10.08 -0.08 -1.22
C ILE A 31 -11.04 -1.27 -1.11
N LEU A 32 -10.53 -2.48 -0.88
CA LEU A 32 -11.35 -3.67 -0.70
C LEU A 32 -12.31 -3.45 0.48
N GLU A 33 -11.81 -3.01 1.62
CA GLU A 33 -12.63 -2.66 2.78
C GLU A 33 -13.65 -1.58 2.41
N THR A 34 -13.20 -0.42 1.91
CA THR A 34 -14.08 0.72 1.62
C THR A 34 -15.12 0.42 0.53
N CYS A 35 -14.78 -0.38 -0.47
CA CYS A 35 -15.68 -0.70 -1.58
C CYS A 35 -16.55 -1.93 -1.29
N VAL A 36 -16.02 -3.00 -0.70
CA VAL A 36 -16.78 -4.22 -0.41
C VAL A 36 -17.74 -4.00 0.75
N PHE A 37 -17.31 -3.38 1.85
CA PHE A 37 -18.24 -3.09 2.97
C PHE A 37 -19.33 -2.11 2.58
N ARG A 38 -18.97 -1.04 1.86
CA ARG A 38 -19.94 0.01 1.52
C ARG A 38 -21.01 -0.50 0.56
N LYS A 39 -20.66 -1.45 -0.32
CA LYS A 39 -21.61 -2.11 -1.21
C LYS A 39 -22.47 -3.15 -0.49
N TYR A 40 -21.86 -3.93 0.41
CA TYR A 40 -22.57 -4.91 1.23
C TYR A 40 -23.61 -4.27 2.16
N ASN A 41 -23.31 -3.10 2.72
CA ASN A 41 -24.23 -2.37 3.59
C ASN A 41 -25.45 -1.82 2.83
N ASP A 42 -25.28 -1.48 1.54
CA ASP A 42 -26.36 -1.03 0.65
C ASP A 42 -27.32 -2.20 0.31
N ASP A 43 -26.78 -3.36 -0.06
CA ASP A 43 -27.56 -4.54 -0.46
C ASP A 43 -28.33 -5.18 0.72
N ALA A 44 -27.79 -5.08 1.95
CA ALA A 44 -28.44 -5.55 3.18
C ALA A 44 -29.75 -4.80 3.50
N SER A 45 -29.93 -3.58 2.98
CA SER A 45 -31.15 -2.80 3.18
C SER A 45 -32.31 -3.20 2.27
N VAL A 46 -32.04 -3.93 1.18
CA VAL A 46 -33.01 -4.21 0.10
C VAL A 46 -33.50 -5.66 0.10
N SER A 47 -32.76 -6.60 0.69
CA SER A 47 -33.07 -8.03 0.61
C SER A 47 -33.45 -8.63 1.96
N GLY A 48 -34.74 -8.56 2.29
CA GLY A 48 -35.35 -9.37 3.33
C GLY A 48 -35.31 -10.86 2.95
N GLU A 49 -34.80 -11.67 3.89
CA GLU A 49 -34.95 -13.13 4.00
C GLU A 49 -34.52 -13.98 2.78
N LEU A 50 -33.27 -14.49 2.79
CA LEU A 50 -32.92 -15.91 2.50
C LEU A 50 -31.40 -16.22 2.55
N SER A 51 -30.50 -15.25 2.80
CA SER A 51 -29.03 -15.50 2.74
C SER A 51 -28.29 -15.34 4.07
N THR A 52 -28.91 -15.76 5.18
CA THR A 52 -28.43 -15.49 6.54
C THR A 52 -27.07 -16.12 6.88
N THR A 53 -26.73 -17.28 6.29
CA THR A 53 -25.49 -18.01 6.61
C THR A 53 -24.25 -17.43 5.93
N SER A 54 -24.29 -17.12 4.63
CA SER A 54 -23.15 -16.52 3.92
C SER A 54 -22.84 -15.10 4.40
N ASN A 55 -23.89 -14.36 4.74
CA ASN A 55 -23.79 -13.00 5.26
C ASN A 55 -23.07 -12.94 6.61
N ALA A 56 -23.30 -13.94 7.48
CA ALA A 56 -22.61 -14.04 8.77
C ALA A 56 -21.11 -14.28 8.60
N SER A 57 -20.70 -15.21 7.73
CA SER A 57 -19.27 -15.49 7.47
C SER A 57 -18.56 -14.33 6.79
N LEU A 58 -19.20 -13.65 5.84
CA LEU A 58 -18.63 -12.46 5.22
C LEU A 58 -18.48 -11.33 6.24
N LYS A 59 -19.47 -11.11 7.09
CA LYS A 59 -19.40 -10.10 8.15
C LYS A 59 -18.27 -10.37 9.15
N GLU A 60 -18.07 -11.63 9.54
CA GLU A 60 -16.97 -12.04 10.43
C GLU A 60 -15.60 -11.83 9.78
N ILE A 61 -15.45 -12.18 8.49
CA ILE A 61 -14.22 -11.89 7.73
C ILE A 61 -13.99 -10.39 7.64
N ALA A 62 -15.06 -9.62 7.45
CA ALA A 62 -14.99 -8.19 7.27
C ALA A 62 -14.59 -7.47 8.57
N GLU A 63 -15.19 -7.84 9.71
CA GLU A 63 -14.75 -7.39 11.05
C GLU A 63 -13.31 -7.82 11.36
N SER A 64 -12.89 -9.01 10.93
CA SER A 64 -11.51 -9.50 11.10
C SER A 64 -10.49 -8.75 10.22
N THR A 65 -10.94 -8.20 9.09
CA THR A 65 -10.09 -7.44 8.16
C THR A 65 -10.07 -5.94 8.49
N GLU A 66 -10.97 -5.45 9.35
CA GLU A 66 -11.05 -4.06 9.79
C GLU A 66 -9.73 -3.64 10.45
N GLY A 67 -9.04 -2.68 9.83
CA GLY A 67 -7.75 -2.19 10.33
C GLY A 67 -6.52 -3.01 9.90
N LEU A 68 -6.67 -4.07 9.08
CA LEU A 68 -5.52 -4.80 8.52
C LEU A 68 -4.61 -3.89 7.69
N TYR A 69 -5.19 -2.87 7.02
CA TYR A 69 -4.44 -1.86 6.28
C TYR A 69 -3.54 -0.99 7.16
N LEU A 70 -3.85 -0.85 8.47
CA LEU A 70 -3.03 -0.08 9.41
C LEU A 70 -1.66 -0.73 9.65
N ILE A 71 -1.56 -2.06 9.50
CA ILE A 71 -0.29 -2.79 9.57
C ILE A 71 0.65 -2.34 8.43
N PHE A 72 0.08 -1.91 7.31
CA PHE A 72 0.82 -1.37 6.17
C PHE A 72 1.06 0.14 6.25
N SER A 73 0.47 0.83 7.24
CA SER A 73 0.67 2.27 7.45
C SER A 73 2.14 2.73 7.53
N PRO A 74 3.08 2.02 8.20
CA PRO A 74 4.48 2.47 8.24
C PRO A 74 5.21 2.35 6.90
N PHE A 75 4.68 1.59 5.93
CA PHE A 75 5.30 1.45 4.61
C PHE A 75 5.13 2.71 3.76
N PHE A 76 4.09 3.51 4.02
CA PHE A 76 3.82 4.75 3.29
C PHE A 76 4.91 5.82 3.45
N PRO A 77 5.31 6.22 4.68
CA PRO A 77 6.41 7.16 4.86
C PRO A 77 7.75 6.59 4.39
N CYS A 78 7.98 5.28 4.52
CA CYS A 78 9.18 4.61 4.01
C CYS A 78 9.25 4.61 2.48
N LEU A 79 8.12 4.40 1.79
CA LEU A 79 8.03 4.48 0.34
C LEU A 79 8.30 5.91 -0.15
N LEU A 80 7.68 6.90 0.48
CA LEU A 80 7.90 8.31 0.17
C LEU A 80 9.38 8.69 0.28
N TRP A 81 10.03 8.26 1.35
CA TRP A 81 11.47 8.48 1.53
C TRP A 81 12.30 7.73 0.47
N ALA A 82 12.01 6.45 0.20
CA ALA A 82 12.72 5.66 -0.79
C ALA A 82 12.61 6.26 -2.20
N LEU A 83 11.42 6.74 -2.59
CA LEU A 83 11.20 7.44 -3.85
C LEU A 83 11.97 8.76 -3.92
N PHE A 84 12.03 9.51 -2.81
CA PHE A 84 12.79 10.76 -2.75
C PHE A 84 14.29 10.51 -2.96
N VAL A 85 14.86 9.53 -2.26
CA VAL A 85 16.28 9.15 -2.40
C VAL A 85 16.55 8.58 -3.80
N ARG A 86 15.63 7.82 -4.38
CA ARG A 86 15.73 7.34 -5.77
C ARG A 86 15.79 8.50 -6.76
N ARG A 87 14.97 9.53 -6.59
CA ARG A 87 14.99 10.72 -7.47
C ARG A 87 16.36 11.39 -7.46
N GLU A 88 16.93 11.61 -6.27
CA GLU A 88 18.28 12.17 -6.14
C GLU A 88 19.35 11.25 -6.74
N TRP A 89 19.21 9.93 -6.58
CA TRP A 89 20.14 8.95 -7.18
C TRP A 89 20.11 8.98 -8.71
N CYS A 90 18.93 9.03 -9.33
CA CYS A 90 18.80 9.16 -10.78
C CYS A 90 19.37 10.48 -11.31
N GLU A 91 19.19 11.57 -10.56
CA GLU A 91 19.75 12.89 -10.92
C GLU A 91 21.30 12.86 -10.87
N LEU A 92 21.87 12.27 -9.81
CA LEU A 92 23.32 12.08 -9.70
C LEU A 92 23.89 11.13 -10.75
N ALA A 93 23.16 10.06 -11.11
CA ALA A 93 23.55 9.13 -12.17
C ALA A 93 23.59 9.83 -13.55
N GLY A 94 22.57 10.62 -13.88
CA GLY A 94 22.53 11.38 -15.13
C GLY A 94 23.59 12.48 -15.21
N VAL A 95 24.01 13.07 -14.07
CA VAL A 95 25.14 14.00 -14.02
C VAL A 95 26.48 13.28 -14.21
N LYS A 96 26.61 12.05 -13.74
CA LYS A 96 27.83 11.24 -13.89
C LYS A 96 28.04 10.83 -15.35
N GLU A 97 26.97 10.36 -16.01
CA GLU A 97 27.00 9.97 -17.43
C GLU A 97 27.37 11.12 -18.37
N LYS A 98 27.03 12.37 -18.04
CA LYS A 98 27.40 13.54 -18.85
C LYS A 98 28.85 14.01 -18.69
N ARG A 99 29.59 13.47 -17.72
CA ARG A 99 30.96 13.91 -17.39
C ARG A 99 32.03 12.92 -17.87
N ASP A 100 31.62 11.69 -18.19
CA ASP A 100 32.44 10.63 -18.78
C ASP A 100 32.33 10.67 -20.32
#